data_AF-A0A7S2EL05-F1
#
_entry.id   AF-A0A7S2EL05-F1
#
_cell.length_a   1.000
_cell.length_b   1.000
_cell.length_c   1.000
_cell.angle_alpha   90.00
_cell.angle_beta   90.00
_cell.angle_gamma   90.00
#
_symmetry.space_group_name_H-M   'P 1'
#
loop_
_entity.id
_entity.type
_entity.pdbx_description
1 polymer ?
#
loop_
_entity_poly.entity_id
_entity_poly.type
_entity_poly.pdbx_seq_one_letter_code
_entity_poly.pdbx_strand_id
1 'polypeptide(L)'
;WRDENFVDEIRAWVKHLNYWMNGFDNTKRIVISYDSLIDGGAGPHEAVRIARFLGEEEGVTTVPEEHIPCVWEKVVNTYTYHDGDRRKLALSLGDDNNGSGYSSQKKRNRVKQNENLSKNINLPLDDNGNEKNEKSTGSIDLLSPKKKSTGSINLSKDVLPGSSSLNPSMDDLTFTKAQLQTIYALINLVKEKYQSRGNEHRIEIILDDYLKEVKVKLMELIDASD
;
A
#
# COMPACT_ATOMS: atom_id res chain seq x y z
N TRP A 1 18.49 4.45 -10.33
CA TRP A 1 18.30 3.68 -9.08
C TRP A 1 16.99 2.90 -9.03
N ARG A 2 15.80 3.53 -8.88
CA ARG A 2 14.52 2.80 -8.73
C ARG A 2 14.29 1.76 -9.84
N ASP A 3 14.47 2.17 -11.09
CA ASP A 3 14.15 1.29 -12.23
C ASP A 3 15.26 0.23 -12.44
N GLU A 4 16.51 0.63 -12.26
CA GLU A 4 17.68 -0.26 -12.38
C GLU A 4 17.70 -1.38 -11.34
N ASN A 5 17.08 -1.17 -10.16
CA ASN A 5 17.03 -2.14 -9.07
C ASN A 5 15.64 -2.75 -8.89
N PHE A 6 14.66 -2.40 -9.74
CA PHE A 6 13.26 -2.78 -9.56
C PHE A 6 13.09 -4.29 -9.38
N VAL A 7 13.76 -5.08 -10.23
CA VAL A 7 13.68 -6.54 -10.20
C VAL A 7 14.24 -7.11 -8.89
N ASP A 8 15.38 -6.59 -8.42
CA ASP A 8 16.02 -7.08 -7.19
C ASP A 8 15.23 -6.67 -5.94
N GLU A 9 14.66 -5.47 -5.92
CA GLU A 9 13.77 -5.02 -4.85
C GLU A 9 12.49 -5.86 -4.78
N ILE A 10 11.88 -6.18 -5.93
CA ILE A 10 10.71 -7.07 -5.97
C ILE A 10 11.07 -8.47 -5.45
N ARG A 11 12.22 -9.03 -5.84
CA ARG A 11 12.68 -10.33 -5.31
C ARG A 11 12.92 -10.28 -3.81
N ALA A 12 13.54 -9.22 -3.31
CA ALA A 12 13.76 -9.01 -1.88
C ALA A 12 12.43 -8.93 -1.12
N TRP A 13 11.45 -8.22 -1.67
CA TRP A 13 10.11 -8.10 -1.11
C TRP A 13 9.36 -9.45 -1.09
N VAL A 14 9.41 -10.22 -2.18
CA VAL A 14 8.82 -11.58 -2.24
C VAL A 14 9.46 -12.49 -1.20
N LYS A 15 10.78 -12.46 -1.06
CA LYS A 15 11.49 -13.24 -0.04
C LYS A 15 11.06 -12.84 1.37
N HIS A 16 10.90 -11.54 1.63
CA HIS A 16 10.43 -11.03 2.90
C HIS A 16 9.01 -11.51 3.22
N LEU A 17 8.09 -11.42 2.25
CA LEU A 17 6.73 -11.93 2.42
C LEU A 17 6.73 -13.44 2.69
N ASN A 18 7.46 -14.23 1.91
CA ASN A 18 7.52 -15.68 2.10
C ASN A 18 8.02 -16.06 3.50
N TYR A 19 8.95 -15.30 4.08
CA TYR A 19 9.39 -15.52 5.45
C TYR A 19 8.25 -15.40 6.46
N TRP A 20 7.46 -14.31 6.40
CA TRP A 20 6.31 -14.12 7.29
C TRP A 20 5.15 -15.07 6.97
N MET A 21 4.94 -15.37 5.69
CA MET A 21 3.87 -16.25 5.25
C MET A 21 4.08 -17.71 5.70
N ASN A 22 5.33 -18.16 5.70
CA ASN A 22 5.69 -19.53 6.09
C ASN A 22 6.04 -19.66 7.58
N GLY A 23 6.43 -18.57 8.25
CA GLY A 23 6.87 -18.59 9.64
C GLY A 23 5.74 -18.56 10.67
N PHE A 24 4.53 -18.18 10.27
CA PHE A 24 3.38 -18.01 11.16
C PHE A 24 2.18 -18.77 10.63
N ASP A 25 1.46 -19.44 11.54
CA ASP A 25 0.21 -20.11 11.23
C ASP A 25 -0.84 -19.11 10.72
N ASN A 26 -1.71 -19.56 9.83
CA ASN A 26 -2.75 -18.71 9.24
C ASN A 26 -3.73 -18.12 10.28
N THR A 27 -3.88 -18.76 11.44
CA THR A 27 -4.72 -18.25 12.53
C THR A 27 -4.03 -17.18 13.37
N LYS A 28 -2.70 -17.10 13.30
CA LYS A 28 -1.87 -16.13 14.05
C LYS A 28 -1.37 -14.99 13.18
N ARG A 29 -1.99 -14.80 12.01
CA ARG A 29 -1.62 -13.75 11.06
C ARG A 29 -2.87 -13.20 10.38
N ILE A 30 -2.90 -11.89 10.23
CA ILE A 30 -3.84 -11.18 9.36
C ILE A 30 -3.07 -10.50 8.21
N VAL A 31 -3.67 -10.47 7.02
CA VAL A 31 -3.13 -9.75 5.85
C VAL A 31 -4.16 -8.73 5.42
N ILE A 32 -3.74 -7.48 5.32
CA ILE A 32 -4.61 -6.34 4.99
C ILE A 32 -3.94 -5.56 3.87
N SER A 33 -4.70 -5.31 2.80
CA SER A 33 -4.24 -4.41 1.74
C SER A 33 -4.24 -2.98 2.26
N TYR A 34 -3.17 -2.25 1.93
CA TYR A 34 -3.10 -0.81 2.19
C TYR A 34 -4.27 -0.08 1.54
N ASP A 35 -4.59 -0.41 0.28
CA ASP A 35 -5.67 0.24 -0.48
C ASP A 35 -7.03 0.07 0.19
N SER A 36 -7.31 -1.13 0.71
CA SER A 36 -8.55 -1.39 1.45
C SER A 36 -8.57 -0.67 2.79
N LEU A 37 -7.43 -0.53 3.47
CA LEU A 37 -7.34 0.15 4.76
C LEU A 37 -7.54 1.66 4.63
N ILE A 38 -7.12 2.29 3.53
CA ILE A 38 -7.30 3.73 3.31
C ILE A 38 -8.62 4.09 2.60
N ASP A 39 -9.33 3.10 2.06
CA ASP A 39 -10.60 3.32 1.38
C ASP A 39 -11.68 3.79 2.36
N GLY A 40 -12.47 4.79 1.94
CA GLY A 40 -13.53 5.38 2.76
C GLY A 40 -14.66 4.40 3.13
N GLY A 41 -14.91 3.40 2.29
CA GLY A 41 -15.93 2.38 2.54
C GLY A 41 -15.38 1.14 3.24
N ALA A 42 -14.28 0.59 2.75
CA ALA A 42 -13.69 -0.65 3.26
C ALA A 42 -12.80 -0.44 4.51
N GLY A 43 -12.18 0.73 4.66
CA GLY A 43 -11.21 1.02 5.72
C GLY A 43 -11.74 0.80 7.13
N PRO A 44 -12.94 1.31 7.49
CA PRO A 44 -13.55 1.02 8.79
C PRO A 44 -13.73 -0.47 9.07
N HIS A 45 -14.11 -1.25 8.06
CA HIS A 45 -14.28 -2.70 8.19
C HIS A 45 -12.93 -3.42 8.37
N GLU A 46 -11.91 -2.98 7.65
CA GLU A 46 -10.54 -3.47 7.83
C GLU A 46 -10.02 -3.17 9.24
N ALA A 47 -10.29 -1.98 9.77
CA ALA A 47 -9.93 -1.59 11.14
C ALA A 47 -10.62 -2.45 12.20
N VAL A 48 -11.90 -2.79 12.00
CA VAL A 48 -12.63 -3.74 12.86
C VAL A 48 -11.96 -5.11 12.84
N ARG A 49 -11.54 -5.57 11.66
CA ARG A 49 -10.85 -6.86 11.52
C ARG A 49 -9.49 -6.87 12.24
N ILE A 50 -8.76 -5.75 12.20
CA ILE A 50 -7.52 -5.57 12.98
C ILE A 50 -7.81 -5.67 14.48
N ALA A 51 -8.78 -4.91 14.97
CA ALA A 51 -9.09 -4.89 16.40
C ALA A 51 -9.52 -6.28 16.88
N ARG A 52 -10.38 -6.98 16.14
CA ARG A 52 -10.79 -8.35 16.49
C ARG A 52 -9.59 -9.29 16.55
N PHE A 53 -8.73 -9.26 15.54
CA PHE A 53 -7.52 -10.08 15.51
C PHE A 53 -6.58 -9.79 16.68
N LEU A 54 -6.38 -8.51 17.03
CA LEU A 54 -5.56 -8.12 18.17
C LEU A 54 -6.18 -8.50 19.52
N GLY A 55 -7.51 -8.50 19.62
CA GLY A 55 -8.25 -8.87 20.83
C GLY A 55 -8.22 -10.37 21.15
N GLU A 56 -7.73 -11.20 20.23
CA GLU A 56 -7.49 -12.63 20.50
C GLU A 56 -6.23 -12.87 21.35
N GLU A 57 -5.30 -11.90 21.40
CA GLU A 57 -4.06 -12.01 22.15
C GLU A 57 -4.25 -11.60 23.62
N GLU A 58 -3.74 -12.43 24.53
CA GLU A 58 -3.84 -12.18 25.97
C GLU A 58 -3.12 -10.87 26.36
N GLY A 59 -3.80 -10.02 27.13
CA GLY A 59 -3.26 -8.74 27.60
C GLY A 59 -3.44 -7.57 26.61
N VAL A 60 -4.02 -7.79 25.43
CA VAL A 60 -4.37 -6.70 24.51
C VAL A 60 -5.81 -6.25 24.76
N THR A 61 -5.99 -4.97 25.10
CA THR A 61 -7.33 -4.36 25.22
C THR A 61 -7.64 -3.58 23.95
N THR A 62 -8.77 -3.88 23.32
CA THR A 62 -9.18 -3.27 22.05
C THR A 62 -10.31 -2.29 22.26
N VAL A 63 -10.40 -1.31 21.36
CA VAL A 63 -11.52 -0.36 21.33
C VAL A 63 -12.82 -1.12 21.01
N PRO A 64 -13.96 -0.79 21.65
CA PRO A 64 -15.25 -1.37 21.31
C PRO A 64 -15.58 -1.20 19.83
N GLU A 65 -16.19 -2.21 19.21
CA GLU A 65 -16.37 -2.30 17.75
C GLU A 65 -17.13 -1.09 17.19
N GLU A 66 -18.09 -0.57 17.95
CA GLU A 66 -18.88 0.62 17.66
C GLU A 66 -18.08 1.92 17.53
N HIS A 67 -16.91 2.01 18.15
CA HIS A 67 -16.05 3.19 18.15
C HIS A 67 -14.92 3.12 17.13
N ILE A 68 -14.64 1.93 16.58
CA ILE A 68 -13.54 1.71 15.64
C ILE A 68 -13.65 2.57 14.38
N PRO A 69 -14.82 2.72 13.71
CA PRO A 69 -14.92 3.57 12.52
C PRO A 69 -14.50 5.02 12.77
N CYS A 70 -14.87 5.57 13.93
CA CYS A 70 -14.50 6.93 14.33
C CYS A 70 -13.00 7.07 14.57
N VAL A 71 -12.39 6.10 15.26
CA VAL A 71 -10.93 6.07 15.49
C VAL A 71 -10.19 5.94 14.17
N TRP A 72 -10.63 5.04 13.29
CA TRP A 72 -10.07 4.88 11.95
C TRP A 72 -10.12 6.20 11.16
N GLU A 73 -11.26 6.88 11.14
CA GLU A 73 -11.42 8.15 10.44
C GLU A 73 -10.45 9.21 10.96
N LYS A 74 -10.27 9.27 12.28
CA LYS A 74 -9.35 10.22 12.93
C LYS A 74 -7.88 9.88 12.76
N VAL A 75 -7.50 8.63 12.56
CA VAL A 75 -6.09 8.21 12.48
C VAL A 75 -5.63 8.06 11.04
N VAL A 76 -6.42 7.37 10.22
CA VAL A 76 -6.08 7.00 8.85
C VAL A 76 -6.54 8.07 7.87
N ASN A 77 -7.72 8.65 8.09
CA ASN A 77 -8.37 9.57 7.16
C ASN A 77 -8.31 11.05 7.61
N THR A 78 -7.21 11.45 8.25
CA THR A 78 -7.01 12.82 8.78
C THR A 78 -7.09 13.92 7.71
N TYR A 79 -6.70 13.61 6.47
CA TYR A 79 -6.59 14.61 5.40
C TYR A 79 -7.93 15.01 4.79
N THR A 80 -8.95 14.14 4.80
CA THR A 80 -10.27 14.48 4.24
C THR A 80 -11.08 15.35 5.20
N TYR A 81 -10.84 15.23 6.51
CA TYR A 81 -11.51 16.01 7.54
C TYR A 81 -11.20 17.51 7.44
N HIS A 82 -9.97 17.89 7.08
CA HIS A 82 -9.57 19.29 7.00
C HIS A 82 -9.94 20.01 5.70
N ASP A 83 -10.24 19.29 4.61
CA ASP A 83 -10.65 19.93 3.35
C ASP A 83 -12.17 20.19 3.30
N GLY A 84 -12.96 19.31 3.94
CA GLY A 84 -14.41 19.47 4.07
C GLY A 84 -14.81 20.63 4.99
N ASP A 85 -14.17 20.77 6.15
CA ASP A 85 -14.49 21.86 7.10
C ASP A 85 -14.03 23.23 6.61
N ARG A 86 -12.95 23.30 5.81
CA ARG A 86 -12.57 24.57 5.16
C ARG A 86 -13.56 24.99 4.08
N ARG A 87 -14.12 24.05 3.31
CA ARG A 87 -15.18 24.38 2.34
C ARG A 87 -16.51 24.71 3.01
N LYS A 88 -16.88 24.03 4.09
CA LYS A 88 -18.10 24.38 4.87
C LYS A 88 -17.96 25.72 5.58
N LEU A 89 -16.82 26.03 6.21
CA LEU A 89 -16.60 27.36 6.80
C LEU A 89 -16.55 28.46 5.73
N ALA A 90 -15.93 28.21 4.58
CA ALA A 90 -15.88 29.17 3.46
C ALA A 90 -17.25 29.40 2.79
N LEU A 91 -18.11 28.37 2.72
CA LEU A 91 -19.49 28.49 2.25
C LEU A 91 -20.42 29.19 3.27
N SER A 92 -20.05 29.20 4.56
CA SER A 92 -20.80 29.93 5.60
C SER A 92 -20.31 31.36 5.85
N LEU A 93 -19.20 31.80 5.25
CA LEU A 93 -18.54 33.09 5.55
C LEU A 93 -18.23 33.97 4.32
N GLY A 94 -19.01 33.88 3.24
CA GLY A 94 -18.97 34.90 2.18
C GLY A 94 -20.22 34.84 1.31
N ASP A 95 -21.25 35.61 1.62
CA ASP A 95 -21.45 37.03 1.25
C ASP A 95 -21.77 37.24 -0.23
N ASP A 96 -22.91 37.88 -0.41
CA ASP A 96 -23.27 38.65 -1.59
C ASP A 96 -22.10 39.57 -1.99
N ASN A 97 -21.51 39.37 -3.16
CA ASN A 97 -21.19 40.41 -4.14
C ASN A 97 -20.19 39.95 -5.21
N ASN A 98 -20.64 40.06 -6.46
CA ASN A 98 -19.94 40.59 -7.63
C ASN A 98 -18.42 40.81 -7.49
N GLY A 99 -17.62 40.02 -8.23
CA GLY A 99 -16.17 40.21 -8.27
C GLY A 99 -15.47 39.39 -9.35
N SER A 100 -15.41 39.96 -10.54
CA SER A 100 -14.59 39.58 -11.69
C SER A 100 -13.14 39.17 -11.32
N GLY A 101 -12.69 38.06 -11.93
CA GLY A 101 -11.32 37.89 -12.45
C GLY A 101 -10.22 37.63 -11.42
N TYR A 102 -9.57 36.46 -11.50
CA TYR A 102 -8.13 36.34 -11.78
C TYR A 102 -7.72 34.87 -11.81
N SER A 103 -7.03 34.52 -12.88
CA SER A 103 -6.35 33.26 -13.13
C SER A 103 -5.11 33.06 -12.25
N SER A 104 -4.78 31.78 -12.04
CA SER A 104 -3.40 31.24 -12.01
C SER A 104 -2.49 31.58 -10.82
N GLN A 105 -1.63 30.59 -10.53
CA GLN A 105 -0.44 30.63 -9.65
C GLN A 105 -0.67 30.37 -8.16
N LYS A 106 -0.64 29.08 -7.79
CA LYS A 106 -0.22 28.67 -6.45
C LYS A 106 0.80 27.53 -6.54
N LYS A 107 2.00 27.88 -6.97
CA LYS A 107 3.24 27.11 -6.75
C LYS A 107 4.22 28.04 -6.03
N ARG A 108 4.78 27.54 -4.93
CA ARG A 108 5.89 28.04 -4.09
C ARG A 108 5.49 28.87 -2.85
N ASN A 109 6.20 28.53 -1.77
CA ASN A 109 6.16 29.04 -0.38
C ASN A 109 5.05 28.37 0.47
N ARG A 110 5.32 27.57 1.51
CA ARG A 110 6.33 27.69 2.58
C ARG A 110 6.61 26.31 3.21
N VAL A 111 7.83 25.80 3.06
CA VAL A 111 8.78 25.61 4.18
C VAL A 111 8.69 26.75 5.19
N LYS A 112 8.67 26.41 6.49
CA LYS A 112 8.48 27.25 7.70
C LYS A 112 7.07 27.17 8.32
N GLN A 113 6.69 25.99 8.81
CA GLN A 113 5.75 25.86 9.92
C GLN A 113 5.88 24.48 10.60
N ASN A 114 7.10 24.11 11.00
CA ASN A 114 7.33 22.89 11.78
C ASN A 114 8.30 23.07 12.96
N GLU A 115 8.41 24.28 13.50
CA GLU A 115 9.27 24.56 14.68
C GLU A 115 8.52 25.08 15.91
N ASN A 116 7.18 25.13 15.92
CA ASN A 116 6.43 25.68 17.07
C ASN A 116 5.36 24.74 17.66
N LEU A 117 5.46 23.42 17.46
CA LEU A 117 4.56 22.45 18.12
C LEU A 117 5.24 21.53 19.15
N SER A 118 6.42 21.90 19.65
CA SER A 118 7.11 21.19 20.74
C SER A 118 7.22 22.00 22.04
N LYS A 119 6.44 23.07 22.20
CA LYS A 119 6.34 23.81 23.46
C LYS A 119 4.89 24.09 23.81
N ASN A 120 4.25 23.14 24.49
CA ASN A 120 3.23 23.34 25.51
C ASN A 120 2.58 22.00 25.85
N ILE A 121 3.28 21.19 26.64
CA ILE A 121 2.64 20.25 27.56
C ILE A 121 3.02 20.76 28.93
N ASN A 122 2.14 21.57 29.53
CA ASN A 122 2.18 21.84 30.96
C ASN A 122 1.51 20.66 31.65
N LEU A 123 2.33 19.82 32.30
CA LEU A 123 1.89 18.88 33.33
C LEU A 123 1.87 19.63 34.68
N PRO A 124 0.87 19.38 35.54
CA PRO A 124 0.84 19.97 36.88
C PRO A 124 1.97 19.39 37.76
N LEU A 125 2.65 20.27 38.48
CA LEU A 125 3.57 19.95 39.57
C LEU A 125 2.77 19.39 40.75
N ASP A 126 3.26 18.30 41.34
CA ASP A 126 2.87 17.83 42.66
C ASP A 126 3.79 18.44 43.73
N ASP A 127 3.16 19.03 44.76
CA ASP A 127 3.80 19.42 46.01
C ASP A 127 4.15 18.14 46.78
N ASN A 128 5.35 17.59 46.59
CA ASN A 128 6.12 16.90 47.63
C ASN A 128 7.46 16.41 47.07
N GLY A 129 8.49 17.24 47.22
CA GLY A 129 9.87 16.85 46.94
C GLY A 129 10.32 15.70 47.83
N ASN A 130 10.44 14.51 47.26
CA ASN A 130 11.30 13.44 47.77
C ASN A 130 11.69 12.47 46.66
N GLU A 131 12.96 12.51 46.24
CA GLU A 131 13.57 11.51 45.36
C GLU A 131 13.69 10.17 46.10
N LYS A 132 13.03 9.13 45.57
CA LYS A 132 13.38 7.75 45.86
C LYS A 132 13.92 7.09 44.59
N ASN A 133 15.20 6.76 44.63
CA ASN A 133 15.90 5.93 43.67
C ASN A 133 15.36 4.50 43.72
N GLU A 134 14.67 4.06 42.66
CA GLU A 134 14.50 2.64 42.37
C GLU A 134 14.96 2.33 40.94
N LYS A 135 16.12 1.66 40.87
CA LYS A 135 16.61 0.95 39.70
C LYS A 135 15.62 -0.19 39.37
N SER A 136 14.95 -0.08 38.23
CA SER A 136 14.32 -1.23 37.57
C SER A 136 14.88 -1.37 36.17
N THR A 137 15.82 -2.31 36.02
CA THR A 137 16.34 -2.78 34.73
C THR A 137 15.41 -3.88 34.20
N GLY A 138 14.40 -3.50 33.43
CA GLY A 138 13.59 -4.44 32.64
C GLY A 138 14.06 -4.46 31.19
N SER A 139 14.96 -5.37 30.84
CA SER A 139 15.25 -5.70 29.43
C SER A 139 14.03 -6.35 28.81
N ILE A 140 13.58 -5.80 27.69
CA ILE A 140 12.55 -6.41 26.85
C ILE A 140 13.26 -7.44 25.97
N ASP A 141 13.20 -8.71 26.36
CA ASP A 141 13.72 -9.82 25.56
C ASP A 141 12.83 -10.02 24.33
N LEU A 142 13.35 -9.59 23.17
CA LEU A 142 12.85 -9.98 21.86
C LEU A 142 13.06 -11.49 21.67
N LEU A 143 11.95 -12.23 21.65
CA LEU A 143 11.90 -13.67 21.39
C LEU A 143 12.67 -14.04 20.12
N SER A 144 13.85 -14.62 20.32
CA SER A 144 14.64 -15.25 19.26
C SER A 144 14.07 -16.66 18.96
N PRO A 145 13.86 -17.04 17.69
CA PRO A 145 13.44 -18.40 17.37
C PRO A 145 14.56 -19.40 17.69
N LYS A 146 14.19 -20.51 18.33
CA LYS A 146 15.07 -21.62 18.71
C LYS A 146 15.87 -22.14 17.50
N LYS A 147 17.20 -22.02 17.57
CA LYS A 147 18.14 -22.72 16.68
C LYS A 147 18.04 -24.23 16.91
N LYS A 148 17.84 -25.00 15.84
CA LYS A 148 18.16 -26.44 15.79
C LYS A 148 19.18 -26.71 14.69
N SER A 149 20.23 -27.41 15.11
CA SER A 149 21.12 -28.30 14.36
C SER A 149 22.00 -27.71 13.26
N THR A 150 23.27 -27.57 13.62
CA THR A 150 24.45 -27.45 12.75
C THR A 150 24.57 -28.65 11.80
N GLY A 151 24.31 -28.43 10.51
CA GLY A 151 24.82 -29.22 9.41
C GLY A 151 25.73 -28.34 8.57
N SER A 152 27.05 -28.55 8.68
CA SER A 152 28.05 -27.84 7.88
C SER A 152 27.98 -28.36 6.44
N ILE A 153 27.42 -27.57 5.53
CA ILE A 153 27.51 -27.81 4.09
C ILE A 153 28.56 -26.85 3.57
N ASN A 154 29.68 -27.40 3.10
CA ASN A 154 30.72 -26.66 2.40
C ASN A 154 30.12 -26.10 1.11
N LEU A 155 29.94 -24.78 1.05
CA LEU A 155 29.53 -24.10 -0.16
C LEU A 155 30.79 -23.80 -0.98
N SER A 156 31.06 -24.67 -1.96
CA SER A 156 32.03 -24.42 -3.02
C SER A 156 31.70 -23.09 -3.70
N LYS A 157 32.74 -22.29 -3.93
CA LYS A 157 32.71 -21.12 -4.82
C LYS A 157 32.61 -21.62 -6.26
N ASP A 158 31.41 -22.03 -6.66
CA ASP A 158 31.11 -22.22 -8.06
C ASP A 158 30.73 -20.87 -8.66
N VAL A 159 31.50 -20.52 -9.69
CA VAL A 159 31.32 -19.39 -10.58
C VAL A 159 29.89 -19.44 -11.12
N LEU A 160 29.04 -18.51 -10.69
CA LEU A 160 27.71 -18.35 -11.26
C LEU A 160 27.86 -17.86 -12.71
N PRO A 161 27.25 -18.54 -13.69
CA PRO A 161 27.17 -18.02 -15.04
C PRO A 161 26.40 -16.70 -15.02
N GLY A 162 26.83 -15.76 -15.87
CA GLY A 162 26.29 -14.42 -15.95
C GLY A 162 24.76 -14.41 -15.94
N SER A 163 24.22 -13.51 -15.13
CA SER A 163 22.82 -13.12 -15.07
C SER A 163 22.32 -12.70 -16.46
N SER A 164 21.88 -13.65 -17.25
CA SER A 164 21.01 -13.39 -18.40
C SER A 164 19.67 -12.88 -17.87
N SER A 165 19.29 -11.70 -18.37
CA SER A 165 17.98 -11.05 -18.26
C SER A 165 16.82 -12.03 -18.02
N LEU A 166 16.22 -11.98 -16.83
CA LEU A 166 15.04 -12.77 -16.44
C LEU A 166 13.71 -12.00 -16.63
N ASN A 167 13.67 -11.08 -17.59
CA ASN A 167 12.42 -10.82 -18.29
C ASN A 167 12.44 -11.77 -19.49
N PRO A 168 11.72 -12.90 -19.51
CA PRO A 168 11.43 -13.53 -20.79
C PRO A 168 10.81 -12.43 -21.64
N SER A 169 11.43 -12.11 -22.77
CA SER A 169 10.81 -11.19 -23.71
C SER A 169 9.43 -11.76 -24.00
N MET A 170 8.42 -10.91 -24.16
CA MET A 170 7.09 -11.33 -24.62
C MET A 170 7.16 -12.01 -26.02
N ASP A 171 8.34 -11.97 -26.65
CA ASP A 171 8.72 -12.67 -27.87
C ASP A 171 9.02 -14.16 -27.68
N ASP A 172 9.36 -14.63 -26.46
CA ASP A 172 9.69 -16.04 -26.20
C ASP A 172 8.44 -16.92 -25.96
N LEU A 173 7.28 -16.31 -25.73
CA LEU A 173 6.02 -17.01 -25.56
C LEU A 173 5.30 -17.08 -26.92
N THR A 174 5.45 -18.21 -27.60
CA THR A 174 4.69 -18.48 -28.82
C THR A 174 3.24 -18.82 -28.47
N PHE A 175 2.34 -17.86 -28.67
CA PHE A 175 0.90 -18.10 -28.54
C PHE A 175 0.32 -18.65 -29.85
N THR A 176 -0.57 -19.63 -29.75
CA THR A 176 -1.38 -20.07 -30.88
C THR A 176 -2.40 -18.99 -31.27
N LYS A 177 -2.84 -18.99 -32.54
CA LYS A 177 -3.91 -18.10 -33.03
C LYS A 177 -5.16 -18.13 -32.14
N ALA A 178 -5.58 -19.32 -31.71
CA ALA A 178 -6.74 -19.50 -30.83
C ALA A 178 -6.53 -18.89 -29.43
N GLN A 179 -5.32 -19.00 -28.87
CA GLN A 179 -4.97 -18.35 -27.61
C GLN A 179 -4.99 -16.82 -27.74
N LEU A 180 -4.43 -16.26 -28.82
CA LEU A 180 -4.47 -14.81 -29.05
C LEU A 180 -5.89 -14.27 -29.24
N GLN A 181 -6.76 -15.00 -29.95
CA GLN A 181 -8.19 -14.66 -30.06
C GLN A 181 -8.89 -14.68 -28.69
N THR A 182 -8.57 -15.65 -27.84
CA THR A 182 -9.11 -15.75 -26.49
C THR A 182 -8.65 -14.58 -25.62
N ILE A 183 -7.36 -14.24 -25.67
CA ILE A 183 -6.78 -13.10 -24.96
C ILE A 183 -7.45 -11.80 -25.43
N TYR A 184 -7.60 -11.60 -26.74
CA TYR A 184 -8.27 -10.43 -27.30
C TYR A 184 -9.72 -10.28 -26.81
N ALA A 185 -10.48 -11.38 -26.78
CA ALA A 185 -11.86 -11.37 -26.27
C ALA A 185 -11.92 -11.01 -24.77
N LEU A 186 -11.00 -11.58 -23.97
CA LEU A 186 -10.92 -11.29 -22.53
C LEU A 186 -10.56 -9.83 -22.25
N ILE A 187 -9.60 -9.25 -22.97
CA ILE A 187 -9.20 -7.86 -22.77
C ILE A 187 -10.37 -6.92 -23.10
N ASN A 188 -11.12 -7.18 -24.18
CA ASN A 188 -12.32 -6.39 -24.50
C ASN A 188 -13.41 -6.50 -23.43
N LEU A 189 -13.67 -7.71 -22.93
CA LEU A 189 -14.64 -7.91 -21.83
C LEU A 189 -14.25 -7.12 -20.57
N VAL A 190 -12.97 -7.13 -20.22
CA VAL A 190 -12.44 -6.35 -19.10
C VAL A 190 -12.62 -4.86 -19.39
N LYS A 191 -12.26 -4.39 -20.59
CA LYS A 191 -12.41 -2.99 -21.00
C LYS A 191 -13.86 -2.49 -20.88
N GLU A 192 -14.84 -3.24 -21.38
CA GLU A 192 -16.27 -2.91 -21.27
C GLU A 192 -16.72 -2.77 -19.81
N LYS A 193 -16.27 -3.72 -18.96
CA LYS A 193 -16.58 -3.69 -17.53
C LYS A 193 -16.02 -2.45 -16.84
N TYR A 194 -14.83 -1.99 -17.23
CA TYR A 194 -14.23 -0.78 -16.66
C TYR A 194 -14.84 0.52 -17.22
N GLN A 195 -15.19 0.56 -18.51
CA GLN A 195 -15.89 1.71 -19.11
C GLN A 195 -17.23 1.98 -18.43
N SER A 196 -17.98 0.92 -18.06
CA SER A 196 -19.26 1.06 -17.35
C SER A 196 -19.15 1.70 -15.96
N ARG A 197 -17.95 1.76 -15.38
CA ARG A 197 -17.70 2.30 -14.03
C ARG A 197 -17.19 3.75 -14.01
N GLY A 198 -17.04 4.38 -15.18
CA GLY A 198 -16.94 5.83 -15.35
C GLY A 198 -15.65 6.53 -14.89
N ASN A 199 -14.71 5.89 -14.19
CA ASN A 199 -13.65 6.63 -13.48
C ASN A 199 -12.20 6.14 -13.68
N GLU A 200 -11.91 5.16 -14.53
CA GLU A 200 -10.55 4.60 -14.65
C GLU A 200 -9.94 4.72 -16.04
N HIS A 201 -9.80 5.97 -16.52
CA HIS A 201 -9.17 6.28 -17.82
C HIS A 201 -7.75 5.70 -17.97
N ARG A 202 -7.01 5.53 -16.86
CA ARG A 202 -5.67 4.93 -16.88
C ARG A 202 -5.69 3.44 -17.24
N ILE A 203 -6.70 2.70 -16.78
CA ILE A 203 -6.82 1.28 -17.12
C ILE A 203 -7.21 1.13 -18.59
N GLU A 204 -8.08 1.99 -19.08
CA GLU A 204 -8.48 1.98 -20.49
C GLU A 204 -7.28 2.15 -21.43
N ILE A 205 -6.40 3.11 -21.16
CA ILE A 205 -5.17 3.34 -21.94
C ILE A 205 -4.28 2.08 -21.95
N ILE A 206 -4.08 1.46 -20.79
CA ILE A 206 -3.26 0.26 -20.66
C ILE A 206 -3.87 -0.90 -21.47
N LEU A 207 -5.19 -1.11 -21.36
CA LEU A 207 -5.88 -2.17 -22.09
C LEU A 207 -5.83 -1.93 -23.61
N ASP A 208 -5.88 -0.68 -24.06
CA ASP A 208 -5.74 -0.32 -25.47
C ASP A 208 -4.36 -0.63 -26.04
N ASP A 209 -3.30 -0.37 -25.27
CA ASP A 209 -1.94 -0.74 -25.67
C ASP A 209 -1.81 -2.27 -25.81
N TYR A 210 -2.36 -3.04 -24.87
CA TYR A 210 -2.36 -4.51 -24.98
C TYR A 210 -3.20 -5.02 -26.16
N LEU A 211 -4.37 -4.43 -26.42
CA LEU A 211 -5.19 -4.80 -27.58
C LEU A 211 -4.45 -4.56 -28.89
N LYS A 212 -3.70 -3.46 -28.98
CA LYS A 212 -2.89 -3.13 -30.15
C LYS A 212 -1.81 -4.18 -30.38
N GLU A 213 -1.09 -4.57 -29.34
CA GLU A 213 -0.04 -5.59 -29.43
C GLU A 213 -0.61 -6.96 -29.85
N VAL A 214 -1.69 -7.41 -29.21
CA VAL A 214 -2.34 -8.69 -29.55
C VAL A 214 -2.85 -8.68 -30.99
N LYS A 215 -3.38 -7.54 -31.47
CA LYS A 215 -3.87 -7.40 -32.85
C LYS A 215 -2.75 -7.49 -33.87
N VAL A 216 -1.57 -6.90 -33.59
CA VAL A 216 -0.39 -7.02 -34.46
C VAL A 216 0.06 -8.47 -34.56
N LYS A 217 0.23 -9.17 -33.44
CA LYS A 217 0.62 -10.60 -33.43
C LYS A 217 -0.40 -11.50 -34.13
N LEU A 218 -1.70 -11.17 -34.03
CA LEU A 218 -2.74 -11.91 -34.72
C LEU A 218 -2.67 -11.73 -36.24
N MET A 219 -2.32 -10.53 -36.73
CA MET A 219 -2.12 -10.26 -38.16
C MET A 219 -0.90 -11.00 -38.70
N GLU A 220 0.22 -10.99 -37.97
CA GLU A 220 1.44 -11.73 -38.35
C GLU A 220 1.18 -13.23 -38.52
N LEU A 221 0.34 -13.84 -37.66
CA LEU A 221 -0.03 -15.24 -37.77
C LEU A 221 -1.02 -15.54 -38.91
N ILE A 222 -1.78 -14.55 -39.37
CA ILE A 222 -2.65 -14.70 -40.54
C ILE A 222 -1.78 -14.69 -41.80
N ASP A 223 -0.88 -13.72 -41.91
CA ASP A 223 0.02 -13.58 -43.06
C ASP A 223 0.99 -14.76 -43.20
N ALA A 224 1.34 -15.43 -42.09
CA ALA A 224 2.18 -16.63 -42.10
C ALA A 224 1.44 -17.93 -42.48
N SER A 225 0.11 -17.90 -42.58
CA SER A 225 -0.73 -19.08 -42.86
C SER A 225 -1.20 -19.19 -44.32
N ASP A 226 -0.97 -18.14 -45.12
CA ASP A 226 -1.31 -18.05 -46.54
C ASP A 226 -0.08 -18.35 -47.43
#